data_AF-A0A7Z9Y9K2-F1
#
_entry.id   AF-A0A7Z9Y9K2-F1
#
_cell.length_a   1.000
_cell.length_b   1.000
_cell.length_c   1.000
_cell.angle_alpha   90.00
_cell.angle_beta   90.00
_cell.angle_gamma   90.00
#
_symmetry.space_group_name_H-M   'P 1'
#
loop_
_entity.id
_entity.type
_entity.pdbx_description
1 polymer ?
#
loop_
_entity_poly.entity_id
_entity_poly.type
_entity_poly.pdbx_seq_one_letter_code
_entity_poly.pdbx_strand_id
1 'polypeptide(L)'
;FLMRQIELIRPKLICALGRHAAHTLLKTSASLKSLRGRFHSYHGIKLLVTYHPASLLRNPDLKRPTWEDMKMLRAEYDRILRGEV
;
A
#
# COMPACT_ATOMS: atom_id res chain seq x y z
N PHE A 1 17.24 -2.14 -7.97
CA PHE A 1 16.31 -1.63 -9.00
C PHE A 1 15.16 -0.81 -8.44
N LEU A 2 14.37 -1.32 -7.48
CA LEU A 2 13.16 -0.63 -6.97
C LEU A 2 13.40 0.82 -6.49
N MET A 3 14.43 1.05 -5.67
CA MET A 3 14.76 2.40 -5.17
C MET A 3 14.91 3.41 -6.31
N ARG A 4 15.69 3.04 -7.33
CA ARG A 4 15.94 3.89 -8.49
C ARG A 4 14.65 4.17 -9.28
N GLN A 5 13.74 3.21 -9.36
CA GLN A 5 12.44 3.41 -10.02
C GLN A 5 11.57 4.40 -9.23
N ILE A 6 11.51 4.28 -7.91
CA ILE A 6 10.75 5.20 -7.06
C ILE A 6 11.31 6.62 -7.15
N GLU A 7 12.65 6.77 -7.13
CA GLU A 7 13.32 8.06 -7.30
C GLU A 7 12.99 8.74 -8.63
N LEU A 8 12.92 7.96 -9.73
CA LEU A 8 12.63 8.50 -11.05
C LEU A 8 11.16 8.84 -11.24
N ILE A 9 10.26 7.97 -10.76
CA ILE A 9 8.81 8.14 -10.91
C ILE A 9 8.27 9.22 -9.97
N ARG A 10 8.88 9.38 -8.78
CA ARG A 10 8.43 10.28 -7.70
C ARG A 10 6.91 10.12 -7.43
N PRO A 11 6.46 8.90 -7.08
CA PRO A 11 5.03 8.66 -6.91
C PRO A 11 4.48 9.47 -5.74
N LYS A 12 3.24 9.93 -5.87
CA LYS A 12 2.51 10.58 -4.76
C LYS A 12 1.93 9.56 -3.76
N LEU A 13 1.72 8.32 -4.22
CA LEU A 13 1.20 7.20 -3.44
C LEU A 13 1.90 5.90 -3.82
N ILE A 14 2.11 5.03 -2.83
CA ILE A 14 2.62 3.66 -3.02
C ILE A 14 1.61 2.67 -2.42
N CYS A 15 1.30 1.61 -3.16
CA CYS A 15 0.51 0.49 -2.67
C CYS A 15 1.40 -0.76 -2.58
N ALA A 16 1.64 -1.25 -1.36
CA ALA A 16 2.46 -2.43 -1.09
C ALA A 16 1.58 -3.68 -0.99
N LEU A 17 1.73 -4.59 -1.96
CA LEU A 17 0.95 -5.81 -2.06
C LEU A 17 1.63 -6.96 -1.32
N GLY A 18 1.14 -7.31 -0.13
CA GLY A 18 1.60 -8.46 0.63
C GLY A 18 2.83 -8.21 1.51
N ARG A 19 3.25 -9.29 2.18
CA ARG A 19 4.27 -9.27 3.25
C ARG A 19 5.63 -8.78 2.75
N HIS A 20 6.13 -9.34 1.66
CA HIS A 20 7.48 -9.02 1.17
C HIS A 20 7.59 -7.54 0.80
N ALA A 21 6.64 -6.99 0.02
CA ALA A 21 6.64 -5.58 -0.33
C ALA A 21 6.56 -4.68 0.91
N ALA A 22 5.66 -4.98 1.85
CA ALA A 22 5.50 -4.21 3.07
C ALA A 22 6.77 -4.24 3.94
N HIS A 23 7.36 -5.42 4.16
CA HIS A 23 8.56 -5.60 4.97
C HIS A 23 9.78 -4.91 4.36
N THR A 24 9.97 -5.01 3.05
CA THR A 24 11.07 -4.35 2.35
C THR A 24 10.95 -2.83 2.42
N LEU A 25 9.77 -2.27 2.15
CA LEU A 25 9.59 -0.82 2.12
C LEU A 25 9.58 -0.20 3.52
N LEU A 26 8.94 -0.86 4.49
CA LEU A 26 8.82 -0.34 5.86
C LEU A 26 9.95 -0.80 6.80
N LYS A 27 10.88 -1.64 6.33
CA LYS A 27 11.96 -2.24 7.13
C LYS A 27 11.45 -2.82 8.46
N THR A 28 10.39 -3.62 8.38
CA THR A 28 9.69 -4.19 9.55
C THR A 28 9.43 -5.69 9.37
N SER A 29 9.25 -6.40 10.47
CA SER A 29 8.80 -7.80 10.52
C SER A 29 7.34 -7.94 11.01
N ALA A 30 6.64 -6.84 11.25
CA ALA A 30 5.27 -6.84 11.78
C ALA A 30 4.28 -7.63 10.89
N SER A 31 3.21 -8.15 11.50
CA SER A 31 2.20 -8.91 10.76
C SER A 31 1.53 -8.05 9.69
N LEU A 32 1.12 -8.67 8.58
CA LEU A 32 0.42 -7.94 7.52
C LEU A 32 -0.91 -7.34 8.01
N LYS A 33 -1.60 -8.07 8.90
CA LYS A 33 -2.86 -7.63 9.53
C LYS A 33 -2.68 -6.35 10.35
N SER A 34 -1.54 -6.19 11.05
CA SER A 34 -1.26 -4.98 11.84
C SER A 34 -0.76 -3.80 11.00
N LEU A 35 -0.35 -4.01 9.76
CA LEU A 35 0.18 -2.96 8.88
C LEU A 35 -0.88 -2.37 7.95
N ARG A 36 -1.94 -3.11 7.60
CA ARG A 36 -3.02 -2.65 6.72
C ARG A 36 -4.03 -1.74 7.41
N GLY A 37 -4.91 -1.10 6.63
CA GLY A 37 -5.96 -0.22 7.15
C GLY A 37 -5.46 1.15 7.66
N ARG A 38 -4.23 1.55 7.33
CA ARG A 38 -3.68 2.88 7.59
C ARG A 38 -2.59 3.24 6.59
N PHE A 39 -2.37 4.55 6.40
CA PHE A 39 -1.22 5.03 5.64
C PHE A 39 0.04 5.06 6.50
N HIS A 40 1.15 4.65 5.91
CA HIS A 40 2.51 4.81 6.42
C HIS A 40 3.23 5.87 5.59
N SER A 41 4.41 6.29 6.06
CA SER A 41 5.30 7.15 5.29
C SER A 41 6.49 6.36 4.78
N TYR A 42 6.78 6.49 3.49
CA TYR A 42 7.96 5.96 2.84
C TYR A 42 8.71 7.12 2.17
N HIS A 43 9.75 7.63 2.85
CA HIS A 43 10.50 8.81 2.39
C HIS A 43 9.58 10.01 2.05
N GLY A 44 8.56 10.26 2.87
CA GLY A 44 7.57 11.33 2.65
C GLY A 44 6.44 10.97 1.69
N ILE A 45 6.50 9.80 1.04
CA ILE A 45 5.44 9.29 0.16
C ILE A 45 4.46 8.48 0.99
N LYS A 46 3.16 8.73 0.82
CA LYS A 46 2.13 7.92 1.48
C LYS A 46 2.14 6.48 0.95
N LEU A 47 2.22 5.51 1.85
CA LEU A 47 2.27 4.09 1.54
C LEU A 47 1.11 3.35 2.21
N LEU A 48 0.30 2.64 1.43
CA LEU A 48 -0.75 1.74 1.94
C LEU A 48 -0.33 0.28 1.77
N VAL A 49 -0.52 -0.53 2.81
CA VAL A 49 -0.28 -1.98 2.77
C VAL A 49 -1.60 -2.72 2.62
N THR A 50 -1.64 -3.72 1.73
CA THR A 50 -2.79 -4.62 1.59
C THR A 50 -2.36 -6.07 1.32
N TYR A 51 -3.32 -6.99 1.19
CA TYR A 51 -3.04 -8.38 0.83
C TYR A 51 -2.59 -8.53 -0.63
N HIS A 52 -1.70 -9.49 -0.88
CA HIS A 52 -1.27 -9.82 -2.23
C HIS A 52 -2.41 -10.49 -3.02
N PRO A 53 -2.62 -10.18 -4.31
CA PRO A 53 -3.69 -10.77 -5.12
C PRO A 53 -3.72 -12.30 -5.09
N ALA A 54 -2.56 -12.96 -5.15
CA ALA A 54 -2.48 -14.42 -5.04
C ALA A 54 -3.07 -14.99 -3.73
N SER A 55 -3.04 -14.23 -2.63
CA SER A 55 -3.70 -14.63 -1.38
C SER A 55 -5.22 -14.58 -1.47
N LEU A 56 -5.78 -13.65 -2.25
CA LEU A 56 -7.22 -13.53 -2.48
C LEU A 56 -7.76 -14.68 -3.35
N LEU A 57 -6.93 -15.22 -4.24
CA LEU A 57 -7.27 -16.40 -5.04
C LEU A 57 -7.40 -17.65 -4.17
N ARG A 58 -6.57 -17.76 -3.13
CA ARG A 58 -6.57 -18.90 -2.20
C ARG A 58 -7.53 -18.74 -1.02
N ASN A 59 -7.79 -17.50 -0.61
CA ASN A 59 -8.68 -17.19 0.50
C ASN A 59 -9.61 -16.02 0.13
N PRO A 60 -10.86 -16.33 -0.29
CA PRO A 60 -11.86 -15.33 -0.63
C PRO A 60 -12.22 -14.35 0.49
N ASP A 61 -12.08 -14.74 1.76
CA ASP A 61 -12.42 -13.87 2.91
C ASP A 61 -11.50 -12.63 2.98
N LEU A 62 -10.34 -12.69 2.33
CA LEU A 62 -9.42 -11.56 2.22
C LEU A 62 -9.89 -10.50 1.21
N LYS A 63 -10.87 -10.80 0.35
CA LYS A 63 -11.36 -9.85 -0.66
C LYS A 63 -12.00 -8.61 -0.04
N ARG A 64 -12.87 -8.80 0.97
CA ARG A 64 -13.54 -7.68 1.64
C ARG A 64 -12.56 -6.72 2.32
N PRO A 65 -11.63 -7.18 3.19
CA PRO A 65 -10.65 -6.28 3.77
C PRO A 65 -9.77 -5.61 2.69
N THR A 66 -9.30 -6.34 1.67
CA THR A 66 -8.55 -5.71 0.56
C THR A 66 -9.36 -4.63 -0.15
N TRP A 67 -10.66 -4.85 -0.36
CA TRP A 67 -11.53 -3.85 -0.96
C TRP A 67 -11.62 -2.58 -0.12
N GLU A 68 -11.69 -2.69 1.20
CA GLU A 68 -11.64 -1.54 2.10
C GLU A 68 -10.31 -0.77 1.95
N ASP A 69 -9.18 -1.46 1.86
CA ASP A 69 -7.89 -0.81 1.58
C ASP A 69 -7.91 -0.09 0.21
N MET A 70 -8.47 -0.71 -0.83
CA MET A 70 -8.53 -0.10 -2.16
C MET A 70 -9.41 1.15 -2.19
N LYS A 71 -10.52 1.17 -1.44
CA LYS A 71 -11.34 2.37 -1.27
C LYS A 71 -10.56 3.48 -0.57
N MET A 72 -9.80 3.17 0.48
CA MET A 72 -8.92 4.15 1.13
C MET A 72 -7.87 4.71 0.15
N LEU A 73 -7.24 3.83 -0.64
CA LEU A 73 -6.26 4.23 -1.66
C LEU A 73 -6.89 5.15 -2.71
N ARG A 74 -8.09 4.81 -3.19
CA ARG A 74 -8.82 5.60 -4.18
C ARG A 74 -9.22 6.97 -3.65
N ALA A 75 -9.73 7.04 -2.41
CA ALA A 75 -10.09 8.30 -1.78
C ALA A 75 -8.88 9.22 -1.63
N GLU A 76 -7.74 8.68 -1.20
CA GLU A 76 -6.50 9.47 -1.10
C GLU A 76 -5.95 9.89 -2.47
N TYR A 77 -6.04 9.02 -3.47
CA TYR A 77 -5.67 9.36 -4.84
C TYR A 77 -6.51 10.53 -5.38
N ASP A 78 -7.81 10.55 -5.11
CA ASP A 78 -8.70 11.64 -5.53
C ASP A 78 -8.40 12.95 -4.84
N ARG A 79 -8.14 12.90 -3.53
CA ARG A 79 -7.69 14.05 -2.75
C ARG A 79 -6.43 14.68 -3.35
N ILE A 80 -5.47 13.84 -3.72
CA ILE A 80 -4.22 14.26 -4.37
C ILE A 80 -4.45 14.85 -5.76
N LEU A 81 -5.37 14.30 -6.55
CA LEU A 81 -5.70 14.84 -7.88
C LEU A 81 -6.37 16.22 -7.79
N ARG A 82 -7.16 16.46 -6.74
CA ARG A 82 -7.80 17.76 -6.49
C ARG A 82 -6.86 18.84 -5.94
N GLY A 83 -5.61 18.48 -5.62
CA GLY A 83 -4.63 19.41 -5.06
C GLY A 83 -4.79 19.65 -3.55
N GLU A 84 -5.56 18.81 -2.86
CA GLU A 84 -5.81 18.87 -1.42
C GLU A 84 -4.69 18.11 -0.67
N VAL A 85 -3.44 18.57 -0.78
CA VAL A 85 -2.27 17.92 -0.13
C VAL A 85 -1.69 18.80 0.95
#